data_AF-A8TCA5-F1
#
_entry.id   AF-A8TCA5-F1
#
_cell.length_a   1.000
_cell.length_b   1.000
_cell.length_c   1.000
_cell.angle_alpha   90.00
_cell.angle_beta   90.00
_cell.angle_gamma   90.00
#
_symmetry.space_group_name_H-M   'P 1'
#
loop_
_entity.id
_entity.type
_entity.pdbx_description
1 polymer ?
#
loop_
_entity_poly.entity_id
_entity_poly.type
_entity_poly.pdbx_seq_one_letter_code
_entity_poly.pdbx_strand_id
1 'polypeptide(L)'
;SLQVAFVAHALALIKNKKFGGNLNPERIAILAMYHDSSEVLTGDLPTPVKYYNPEISKEYKKIEAAAEQKLLSMLPEEFQDDFAPYLLSHSAHEDDALIVKQADSICAYLKCLEELSTGNHEFALAKKRLDITLQERKTPEMEYFLHTFASSFELSLDEIS
;
A
#
# COMPACT_ATOMS: atom_id res chain seq x y z
N SER A 1 3.62 -3.56 -5.09
CA SER A 1 4.08 -2.23 -5.57
C SER A 1 3.33 -1.64 -6.77
N LEU A 2 3.36 -2.21 -7.99
CA LEU A 2 2.81 -1.51 -9.18
C LEU A 2 1.31 -1.17 -9.08
N GLN A 3 0.48 -2.13 -8.67
CA GLN A 3 -0.96 -1.90 -8.44
C GLN A 3 -1.19 -0.84 -7.36
N VAL A 4 -0.41 -0.91 -6.27
CA VAL A 4 -0.44 0.08 -5.17
C VAL A 4 -0.13 1.48 -5.69
N ALA A 5 0.83 1.63 -6.62
CA ALA A 5 1.14 2.93 -7.22
C ALA A 5 -0.02 3.51 -8.03
N PHE A 6 -0.70 2.68 -8.85
CA PHE A 6 -1.88 3.14 -9.59
C PHE A 6 -3.04 3.51 -8.67
N VAL A 7 -3.30 2.70 -7.64
CA VAL A 7 -4.36 2.97 -6.67
C VAL A 7 -4.04 4.22 -5.84
N ALA A 8 -2.81 4.38 -5.35
CA ALA A 8 -2.38 5.54 -4.57
C ALA A 8 -2.49 6.84 -5.38
N HIS A 9 -2.05 6.81 -6.64
CA HIS A 9 -2.23 7.92 -7.57
C HIS A 9 -3.71 8.27 -7.77
N ALA A 10 -4.57 7.26 -7.98
CA ALA A 10 -6.01 7.47 -8.14
C ALA A 10 -6.65 8.08 -6.89
N LEU A 11 -6.30 7.57 -5.69
CA LEU A 11 -6.78 8.12 -4.41
C LEU A 11 -6.36 9.58 -4.22
N ALA A 12 -5.11 9.92 -4.54
CA ALA A 12 -4.62 11.30 -4.46
C ALA A 12 -5.40 12.23 -5.41
N LEU A 13 -5.64 11.80 -6.66
CA LEU A 13 -6.46 12.55 -7.61
C LEU A 13 -7.91 12.72 -7.14
N ILE A 14 -8.51 11.68 -6.59
CA ILE A 14 -9.87 11.71 -6.05
C ILE A 14 -9.94 12.71 -4.89
N LYS A 15 -9.00 12.62 -3.93
CA LYS A 15 -8.92 13.52 -2.78
C LYS A 15 -8.81 14.97 -3.22
N ASN A 16 -7.90 15.26 -4.15
CA ASN A 16 -7.69 16.61 -4.67
C ASN A 16 -8.92 17.15 -5.42
N LYS A 17 -9.56 16.34 -6.28
CA LYS A 17 -10.67 16.78 -7.13
C LYS A 17 -12.01 16.87 -6.40
N LYS A 18 -12.25 16.04 -5.38
CA LYS A 18 -13.58 15.87 -4.77
C LYS A 18 -13.64 16.20 -3.28
N PHE A 19 -12.52 16.14 -2.57
CA PHE A 19 -12.48 16.22 -1.11
C PHE A 19 -11.54 17.31 -0.58
N GLY A 20 -11.17 18.27 -1.44
CA GLY A 20 -10.37 19.44 -1.05
C GLY A 20 -8.92 19.12 -0.68
N GLY A 21 -8.39 17.97 -1.11
CA GLY A 21 -6.99 17.60 -0.92
C GLY A 21 -6.02 18.52 -1.67
N ASN A 22 -4.79 18.59 -1.18
CA ASN A 22 -3.68 19.28 -1.83
C ASN A 22 -2.42 18.40 -1.84
N LEU A 23 -2.56 17.21 -2.40
CA LEU A 23 -1.51 16.21 -2.51
C LEU A 23 -0.78 16.29 -3.85
N ASN A 24 0.41 15.69 -3.95
CA ASN A 24 1.11 15.48 -5.21
C ASN A 24 0.93 14.01 -5.67
N PRO A 25 0.04 13.72 -6.64
CA PRO A 25 -0.24 12.35 -7.08
C PRO A 25 0.97 11.63 -7.66
N GLU A 26 1.82 12.33 -8.42
CA GLU A 26 3.01 11.76 -9.04
C GLU A 26 4.04 11.33 -8.00
N ARG A 27 4.28 12.18 -6.99
CA ARG A 27 5.18 11.85 -5.87
C ARG A 27 4.66 10.67 -5.05
N ILE A 28 3.35 10.62 -4.80
CA ILE A 28 2.69 9.50 -4.12
C ILE A 28 2.83 8.20 -4.93
N ALA A 29 2.70 8.27 -6.26
CA ALA A 29 2.90 7.11 -7.13
C ALA A 29 4.33 6.57 -7.01
N ILE A 30 5.34 7.44 -7.02
CA ILE A 30 6.75 7.05 -6.84
C ILE A 30 6.96 6.44 -5.45
N LEU A 31 6.43 7.06 -4.39
CA LEU A 31 6.51 6.51 -3.03
C LEU A 31 5.90 5.10 -2.95
N ALA A 32 4.73 4.90 -3.57
CA ALA A 32 4.08 3.60 -3.64
C ALA A 32 4.84 2.57 -4.50
N MET A 33 5.62 3.00 -5.50
CA MET A 33 6.51 2.07 -6.22
C MET A 33 7.61 1.52 -5.30
N TYR A 34 8.12 2.34 -4.38
CA TYR A 34 9.22 1.97 -3.49
C TYR A 34 8.80 1.40 -2.12
N HIS A 35 7.52 1.44 -1.73
CA HIS A 35 7.10 1.18 -0.34
C HIS A 35 7.53 -0.17 0.26
N ASP A 36 7.61 -1.25 -0.54
CA ASP A 36 8.07 -2.57 -0.10
C ASP A 36 9.53 -2.88 -0.51
N SER A 37 10.31 -1.88 -0.93
CA SER A 37 11.65 -2.16 -1.49
C SER A 37 12.61 -2.77 -0.47
N SER A 38 12.42 -2.50 0.82
CA SER A 38 13.20 -3.11 1.91
C SER A 38 12.99 -4.63 2.00
N GLU A 39 11.88 -5.16 1.46
CA GLU A 39 11.57 -6.59 1.47
C GLU A 39 12.49 -7.41 0.57
N VAL A 40 13.24 -6.79 -0.33
CA VAL A 40 14.33 -7.47 -1.06
C VAL A 40 15.44 -7.97 -0.11
N LEU A 41 15.61 -7.32 1.04
CA LEU A 41 16.59 -7.71 2.06
C LEU A 41 15.96 -8.52 3.20
N THR A 42 14.74 -8.19 3.60
CA THR A 42 14.09 -8.85 4.75
C THR A 42 13.30 -10.11 4.38
N GLY A 43 12.91 -10.23 3.11
CA GLY A 43 11.80 -11.08 2.68
C GLY A 43 10.45 -10.47 3.08
N ASP A 44 9.39 -10.89 2.38
CA ASP A 44 8.01 -10.58 2.79
C ASP A 44 7.69 -11.34 4.09
N LEU A 45 7.01 -10.64 5.00
CA LEU A 45 6.54 -11.23 6.24
C LEU A 45 5.03 -11.01 6.39
N PRO A 46 4.24 -12.09 6.58
CA PRO A 46 2.80 -11.97 6.71
C PRO A 46 2.40 -11.04 7.87
N THR A 47 1.39 -10.18 7.62
CA THR A 47 0.83 -9.24 8.61
C THR A 47 0.55 -9.86 9.99
N PRO A 48 -0.03 -11.08 10.10
CA PRO A 48 -0.27 -11.69 11.42
C PRO A 48 1.01 -11.98 12.22
N VAL A 49 2.14 -12.18 11.54
CA VAL A 49 3.44 -12.38 12.17
C VAL A 49 4.06 -11.03 12.56
N LYS A 50 4.02 -10.04 11.65
CA LYS A 50 4.50 -8.65 11.93
C LYS A 50 3.85 -8.07 13.21
N TYR A 51 2.58 -8.37 13.46
CA TYR A 51 1.79 -7.82 14.57
C TYR A 51 1.39 -8.83 15.66
N TYR A 52 2.08 -9.97 15.76
CA TYR A 52 1.72 -11.01 16.73
C TYR A 52 1.68 -10.51 18.18
N ASN A 53 2.65 -9.69 18.57
CA ASN A 53 2.66 -8.98 19.86
C ASN A 53 3.48 -7.67 19.76
N PRO A 54 3.41 -6.77 20.77
CA PRO A 54 4.11 -5.49 20.75
C PRO A 54 5.64 -5.60 20.69
N GLU A 55 6.23 -6.63 21.31
CA GLU A 55 7.69 -6.84 21.32
C GLU A 55 8.19 -7.22 19.93
N ILE A 56 7.53 -8.19 19.31
CA ILE A 56 7.80 -8.64 17.95
C ILE A 56 7.62 -7.47 16.96
N SER A 57 6.54 -6.72 17.08
CA SER A 57 6.27 -5.54 16.24
C SER A 57 7.41 -4.51 16.34
N LYS A 58 7.94 -4.29 17.55
CA LYS A 58 9.03 -3.34 17.80
C LYS A 58 10.35 -3.82 17.20
N GLU A 59 10.69 -5.09 17.36
CA GLU A 59 11.91 -5.64 16.77
C GLU A 59 11.84 -5.67 15.24
N TYR A 60 10.68 -5.98 14.65
CA TYR A 60 10.51 -5.90 13.20
C TYR A 60 10.70 -4.49 12.64
N LYS A 61 10.18 -3.46 13.30
CA LYS A 61 10.43 -2.07 12.88
C LYS A 61 11.92 -1.71 12.85
N LYS A 62 12.74 -2.29 13.73
CA LYS A 62 14.19 -2.08 13.69
C LYS A 62 14.81 -2.80 12.50
N ILE A 63 14.34 -4.01 12.18
CA ILE A 63 14.80 -4.78 11.03
C ILE A 63 14.44 -4.03 9.73
N GLU A 64 13.20 -3.56 9.59
CA GLU A 64 12.77 -2.75 8.45
C GLU A 64 13.62 -1.47 8.33
N ALA A 65 13.79 -0.71 9.41
CA ALA A 65 14.62 0.51 9.37
C ALA A 65 16.09 0.22 8.99
N ALA A 66 16.67 -0.89 9.47
CA ALA A 66 18.01 -1.30 9.08
C ALA A 66 18.08 -1.71 7.60
N ALA A 67 17.06 -2.37 7.08
CA ALA A 67 16.96 -2.74 5.67
C ALA A 67 16.80 -1.51 4.76
N GLU A 68 15.94 -0.55 5.14
CA GLU A 68 15.77 0.74 4.45
C GLU A 68 17.10 1.50 4.35
N GLN A 69 17.81 1.66 5.49
CA GLN A 69 19.11 2.31 5.53
C GLN A 69 20.16 1.57 4.69
N LYS A 70 20.14 0.23 4.75
CA LYS A 70 21.04 -0.58 3.95
C LYS A 70 20.77 -0.38 2.47
N LEU A 71 19.51 -0.35 2.03
CA LEU A 71 19.13 -0.09 0.65
C LEU A 71 19.64 1.27 0.17
N LEU A 72 19.42 2.31 0.97
CA LEU A 72 19.86 3.67 0.66
C LEU A 72 21.38 3.73 0.49
N SER A 73 22.13 3.11 1.42
CA SER A 73 23.60 3.07 1.37
C SER A 73 24.19 2.34 0.17
N MET A 74 23.39 1.57 -0.58
CA MET A 74 23.83 0.89 -1.80
C MET A 74 23.81 1.82 -3.02
N LEU A 75 23.14 2.97 -2.93
CA LEU A 75 23.13 3.98 -3.98
C LEU A 75 24.42 4.82 -3.93
N PRO A 76 24.89 5.34 -5.09
CA PRO A 76 25.92 6.37 -5.12
C PRO A 76 25.55 7.55 -4.22
N GLU A 77 26.53 8.09 -3.50
CA GLU A 77 26.33 9.15 -2.50
C GLU A 77 25.54 10.35 -3.05
N GLU A 78 25.82 10.73 -4.30
CA GLU A 78 25.16 11.84 -5.01
C GLU A 78 23.65 11.67 -5.23
N PHE A 79 23.10 10.46 -5.10
CA PHE A 79 21.67 10.18 -5.25
C PHE A 79 20.98 9.81 -3.94
N GLN A 80 21.69 9.66 -2.83
CA GLN A 80 21.06 9.19 -1.58
C GLN A 80 19.98 10.16 -1.10
N ASP A 81 20.23 11.46 -1.16
CA ASP A 81 19.24 12.46 -0.76
C ASP A 81 17.98 12.46 -1.63
N ASP A 82 18.10 12.15 -2.93
CA ASP A 82 16.97 12.06 -3.86
C ASP A 82 16.06 10.85 -3.56
N PHE A 83 16.65 9.74 -3.10
CA PHE A 83 15.93 8.49 -2.82
C PHE A 83 15.45 8.37 -1.38
N ALA A 84 16.07 9.09 -0.44
CA ALA A 84 15.73 9.02 0.98
C ALA A 84 14.23 9.23 1.27
N PRO A 85 13.50 10.19 0.66
CA PRO A 85 12.07 10.37 0.90
C PRO A 85 11.19 9.19 0.46
N TYR A 86 11.70 8.31 -0.41
CA TYR A 86 10.97 7.16 -0.96
C TYR A 86 11.40 5.83 -0.33
N LEU A 87 12.64 5.74 0.15
CA LEU A 87 13.20 4.52 0.74
C LEU A 87 13.15 4.50 2.27
N LEU A 88 13.16 5.67 2.92
CA LEU A 88 13.17 5.76 4.38
C LEU A 88 11.78 6.14 4.88
N SER A 89 11.15 5.27 5.66
CA SER A 89 9.78 5.48 6.16
C SER A 89 9.63 6.77 6.98
N HIS A 90 10.69 7.20 7.67
CA HIS A 90 10.68 8.41 8.50
C HIS A 90 10.95 9.71 7.72
N SER A 91 11.40 9.60 6.46
CA SER A 91 11.67 10.76 5.59
C SER A 91 10.51 11.04 4.63
N ALA A 92 9.54 10.12 4.52
CA ALA A 92 8.35 10.31 3.70
C ALA A 92 7.45 11.42 4.25
N HIS A 93 6.77 12.12 3.34
CA HIS A 93 5.69 13.04 3.73
C HIS A 93 4.54 12.25 4.39
N GLU A 94 4.09 12.69 5.56
CA GLU A 94 3.10 11.97 6.36
C GLU A 94 1.79 11.73 5.59
N ASP A 95 1.26 12.77 4.94
CA ASP A 95 0.04 12.66 4.13
C ASP A 95 0.19 11.70 2.94
N ASP A 96 1.35 11.71 2.28
CA ASP A 96 1.64 10.83 1.15
C ASP A 96 1.71 9.37 1.63
N ALA A 97 2.40 9.13 2.74
CA ALA A 97 2.51 7.81 3.36
C ALA A 97 1.14 7.25 3.80
N LEU A 98 0.24 8.10 4.28
CA LEU A 98 -1.14 7.71 4.61
C LEU A 98 -1.91 7.23 3.37
N ILE A 99 -1.76 7.91 2.22
CA ILE A 99 -2.39 7.49 0.96
C ILE A 99 -1.80 6.16 0.46
N VAL A 100 -0.48 5.99 0.52
CA VAL A 100 0.16 4.73 0.12
C VAL A 100 -0.31 3.57 1.00
N LYS A 101 -0.37 3.76 2.32
CA LYS A 101 -0.88 2.75 3.27
C LYS A 101 -2.34 2.38 2.99
N GLN A 102 -3.13 3.36 2.58
CA GLN A 102 -4.52 3.13 2.19
C GLN A 102 -4.60 2.33 0.89
N ALA A 103 -3.81 2.71 -0.12
CA ALA A 103 -3.74 2.01 -1.40
C ALA A 103 -3.29 0.56 -1.25
N ASP A 104 -2.31 0.30 -0.39
CA ASP A 104 -1.82 -1.05 -0.07
C ASP A 104 -2.95 -1.91 0.52
N SER A 105 -3.69 -1.38 1.50
CA SER A 105 -4.83 -2.08 2.10
C SER A 105 -5.93 -2.37 1.08
N ILE A 106 -6.18 -1.45 0.13
CA ILE A 106 -7.13 -1.66 -0.97
C ILE A 106 -6.62 -2.76 -1.91
N CYS A 107 -5.34 -2.74 -2.31
CA CYS A 107 -4.79 -3.76 -3.21
C CYS A 107 -4.85 -5.16 -2.60
N ALA A 108 -4.54 -5.29 -1.31
CA ALA A 108 -4.71 -6.55 -0.59
C ALA A 108 -6.18 -7.03 -0.60
N TYR A 109 -7.14 -6.09 -0.48
CA TYR A 109 -8.56 -6.40 -0.56
C TYR A 109 -8.99 -6.83 -1.97
N LEU A 110 -8.56 -6.10 -3.01
CA LEU A 110 -8.85 -6.44 -4.41
C LEU A 110 -8.29 -7.81 -4.77
N LYS A 111 -7.08 -8.14 -4.30
CA LYS A 111 -6.51 -9.48 -4.46
C LYS A 111 -7.38 -10.57 -3.83
N CYS A 112 -7.97 -10.32 -2.65
CA CYS A 112 -8.91 -11.27 -2.06
C CYS A 112 -10.17 -11.45 -2.91
N LEU A 113 -10.68 -10.39 -3.56
CA LEU A 113 -11.83 -10.49 -4.46
C LEU A 113 -11.51 -11.34 -5.69
N GLU A 114 -10.37 -11.10 -6.34
CA GLU A 114 -9.89 -11.87 -7.50
C GLU A 114 -9.70 -13.35 -7.18
N GLU A 115 -9.10 -13.66 -6.02
CA GLU A 115 -8.90 -15.05 -5.58
C GLU A 115 -10.24 -15.74 -5.28
N LEU A 116 -11.19 -15.04 -4.67
CA LEU A 116 -12.51 -15.61 -4.40
C LEU A 116 -13.34 -15.80 -5.67
N SER A 117 -13.26 -14.89 -6.65
CA SER A 117 -13.97 -15.02 -7.94
C SER A 117 -13.43 -16.20 -8.76
N THR A 118 -12.15 -16.53 -8.60
CA THR A 118 -11.52 -17.73 -9.20
C THR A 118 -11.71 -19.02 -8.40
N GLY A 119 -12.45 -18.97 -7.28
CA GLY A 119 -12.81 -20.14 -6.46
C GLY A 119 -11.82 -20.48 -5.35
N ASN A 120 -10.81 -19.65 -5.09
CA ASN A 120 -9.86 -19.86 -4.00
C ASN A 120 -10.41 -19.34 -2.66
N HIS A 121 -11.09 -20.22 -1.95
CA HIS A 121 -11.72 -19.88 -0.67
C HIS A 121 -10.75 -19.70 0.51
N GLU A 122 -9.44 -19.96 0.36
CA GLU A 122 -8.44 -19.68 1.40
C GLU A 122 -8.38 -18.18 1.76
N PHE A 123 -8.73 -17.31 0.81
CA PHE A 123 -8.75 -15.86 0.98
C PHE A 123 -9.98 -15.33 1.74
N ALA A 124 -10.98 -16.17 2.05
CA ALA A 124 -12.20 -15.72 2.72
C ALA A 124 -11.94 -15.09 4.10
N LEU A 125 -11.01 -15.67 4.88
CA LEU A 125 -10.64 -15.14 6.19
C LEU A 125 -9.85 -13.83 6.06
N ALA A 126 -8.94 -13.75 5.07
CA ALA A 126 -8.18 -12.55 4.79
C ALA A 126 -9.10 -11.39 4.38
N LYS A 127 -10.05 -11.65 3.47
CA LYS A 127 -11.07 -10.67 3.06
C LYS A 127 -11.83 -10.12 4.26
N LYS A 128 -12.34 -10.98 5.14
CA LYS A 128 -13.11 -10.55 6.33
C LYS A 128 -12.31 -9.65 7.26
N ARG A 129 -11.00 -9.89 7.41
CA ARG A 129 -10.09 -9.03 8.20
C ARG A 129 -9.85 -7.69 7.50
N LEU A 130 -9.69 -7.72 6.18
CA LEU A 130 -9.52 -6.52 5.37
C LEU A 130 -10.79 -5.66 5.34
N ASP A 131 -11.98 -6.26 5.29
CA ASP A 131 -13.25 -5.54 5.41
C ASP A 131 -13.27 -4.67 6.69
N ILE A 132 -12.89 -5.24 7.84
CA ILE A 132 -12.77 -4.51 9.10
C ILE A 132 -11.70 -3.40 9.01
N THR A 133 -10.52 -3.75 8.49
CA THR A 133 -9.39 -2.82 8.36
C THR A 133 -9.74 -1.61 7.48
N LEU A 134 -10.44 -1.83 6.37
CA LEU A 134 -10.89 -0.78 5.46
C LEU A 134 -11.96 0.10 6.11
N GLN A 135 -12.89 -0.46 6.88
CA GLN A 135 -13.89 0.33 7.62
C GLN A 135 -13.26 1.19 8.72
N GLU A 136 -12.29 0.66 9.47
CA GLU A 136 -11.57 1.41 10.52
C GLU A 136 -10.73 2.56 9.95
N ARG A 137 -10.20 2.40 8.73
CA ARG A 137 -9.34 3.38 8.04
C ARG A 137 -10.08 4.16 6.95
N LYS A 138 -11.41 4.17 7.01
CA LYS A 138 -12.26 4.72 5.97
C LYS A 138 -12.02 6.21 5.77
N THR A 139 -11.93 6.60 4.51
CA THR A 139 -11.86 8.00 4.07
C THR A 139 -12.78 8.23 2.88
N PRO A 140 -13.21 9.48 2.62
CA PRO A 140 -14.08 9.77 1.48
C PRO A 140 -13.50 9.32 0.12
N GLU A 141 -12.19 9.49 -0.08
CA GLU A 141 -11.49 9.05 -1.30
C GLU A 141 -11.44 7.53 -1.44
N MET A 142 -11.23 6.79 -0.34
CA MET A 142 -11.32 5.32 -0.33
C MET A 142 -12.72 4.86 -0.69
N GLU A 143 -13.75 5.42 -0.07
CA GLU A 143 -15.13 5.03 -0.34
C GLU A 143 -15.51 5.29 -1.80
N TYR A 144 -15.13 6.45 -2.31
CA TYR A 144 -15.34 6.78 -3.71
C TYR A 144 -14.64 5.76 -4.62
N PHE A 145 -13.38 5.40 -4.31
CA PHE A 145 -12.64 4.41 -5.09
C PHE A 145 -13.33 3.05 -5.07
N LEU A 146 -13.67 2.53 -3.87
CA LEU A 146 -14.30 1.22 -3.72
C LEU A 146 -15.66 1.16 -4.41
N HIS A 147 -16.50 2.19 -4.24
CA HIS A 147 -17.81 2.24 -4.89
C HIS A 147 -17.71 2.35 -6.42
N THR A 148 -16.69 3.04 -6.94
CA THR A 148 -16.58 3.32 -8.37
C THR A 148 -15.84 2.22 -9.14
N PHE A 149 -14.81 1.63 -8.54
CA PHE A 149 -13.88 0.73 -9.24
C PHE A 149 -13.87 -0.71 -8.72
N ALA A 150 -14.16 -0.96 -7.44
CA ALA A 150 -13.92 -2.29 -6.86
C ALA A 150 -14.80 -3.39 -7.49
N SER A 151 -16.04 -3.07 -7.87
CA SER A 151 -16.93 -4.03 -8.54
C SER A 151 -16.39 -4.52 -9.89
N SER A 152 -15.55 -3.73 -10.57
CA SER A 152 -14.94 -4.14 -11.83
C SER A 152 -13.86 -5.21 -11.66
N PHE A 153 -13.33 -5.42 -10.44
CA PHE A 153 -12.35 -6.47 -10.14
C PHE A 153 -12.98 -7.85 -9.94
N GLU A 154 -14.31 -7.93 -9.86
CA GLU A 154 -15.04 -9.19 -9.80
C GLU A 154 -15.41 -9.71 -11.20
N LEU A 155 -15.26 -8.88 -12.23
CA LEU A 155 -15.61 -9.21 -13.61
C LEU A 155 -14.53 -10.10 -14.25
N SER A 156 -14.98 -11.12 -14.97
CA SER A 156 -14.14 -11.91 -15.87
C SER A 156 -13.73 -11.09 -17.11
N LEU A 157 -12.72 -11.58 -17.84
CA LEU A 157 -12.27 -10.93 -19.09
C LEU A 157 -13.41 -10.75 -20.10
N ASP A 158 -14.32 -11.72 -20.18
CA ASP A 158 -15.49 -11.67 -21.08
C ASP A 158 -16.56 -10.65 -20.62
N GLU A 159 -16.57 -10.30 -19.33
CA GLU A 159 -17.48 -9.28 -18.77
C GLU A 159 -16.92 -7.86 -18.85
N ILE A 160 -15.61 -7.71 -19.12
CA ILE A 160 -14.92 -6.43 -19.27
C ILE A 160 -14.97 -5.92 -20.73
N SER A 161 -15.22 -6.80 -21.70
CA SER A 161 -15.22 -6.49 -23.16
C SER A 161 -16.51 -5.87 -23.69
#